data_AF-A0A8J3NGD1-F1
#
_entry.id   AF-A0A8J3NGD1-F1
#
_cell.length_a   1.000
_cell.length_b   1.000
_cell.length_c   1.000
_cell.angle_alpha   90.00
_cell.angle_beta   90.00
_cell.angle_gamma   90.00
#
_symmetry.space_group_name_H-M   'P 1'
#
loop_
_entity.id
_entity.type
_entity.pdbx_description
1 polymer ?
#
loop_
_entity_poly.entity_id
_entity_poly.type
_entity_poly.pdbx_seq_one_letter_code
_entity_poly.pdbx_strand_id
1 'polypeptide(L)'
;MDGMSSVPDPLVVARAATFAVVLLVLYVGHQLGDHVAQTDRQAEGKSAPGRGGWAAMAGHLAGYHLTVTVLLIATTALLELPLSPWGIAAGLAFSAGTHAILDRRWPVRAILRATGSPRFAELTTPVCGMYAADQALHLLALLVSALLIVAI
;
A
#
# COMPACT_ATOMS: atom_id res chain seq x y z
N MET A 1 35.76 33.24 -3.83
CA MET A 1 34.28 33.19 -3.91
C MET A 1 33.92 31.88 -4.57
N ASP A 2 34.16 30.78 -3.86
CA ASP A 2 33.90 29.45 -4.39
C ASP A 2 32.41 29.16 -4.21
N GLY A 3 31.66 29.48 -5.27
CA GLY A 3 30.27 29.08 -5.39
C GLY A 3 30.21 27.56 -5.49
N MET A 4 30.02 26.91 -4.35
CA MET A 4 29.59 25.52 -4.26
C MET A 4 28.46 25.30 -5.26
N SER A 5 28.70 24.46 -6.26
CA SER A 5 27.65 23.96 -7.13
C SER A 5 26.63 23.22 -6.26
N SER A 6 25.51 23.88 -5.96
CA SER A 6 24.40 23.39 -5.16
C SER A 6 23.55 22.33 -5.87
N VAL A 7 24.08 21.70 -6.93
CA VAL A 7 23.37 20.69 -7.71
C VAL A 7 23.43 19.36 -6.96
N PRO A 8 22.29 18.78 -6.58
CA PRO A 8 22.27 17.47 -5.92
C PRO A 8 22.89 16.39 -6.82
N ASP A 9 23.51 15.38 -6.21
CA ASP A 9 24.04 14.21 -6.94
C ASP A 9 22.96 13.64 -7.89
N PRO A 10 23.22 13.56 -9.21
CA PRO A 10 22.26 13.04 -10.18
C PRO A 10 21.72 11.66 -9.83
N LEU A 11 22.51 10.80 -9.20
CA LEU A 11 22.05 9.48 -8.75
C LEU A 11 21.02 9.59 -7.63
N VAL A 12 21.21 10.52 -6.70
CA VAL A 12 20.26 10.78 -5.61
C VAL A 12 18.94 11.32 -6.18
N VAL A 13 19.01 12.24 -7.14
CA VAL A 13 17.81 12.76 -7.84
C VAL A 13 17.07 11.64 -8.57
N ALA A 14 17.77 10.79 -9.31
CA ALA A 14 17.18 9.66 -10.04
C ALA A 14 16.50 8.66 -9.10
N ARG A 15 17.12 8.32 -7.97
CA ARG A 15 16.53 7.43 -6.95
C ARG A 15 15.30 8.04 -6.31
N ALA A 16 15.34 9.32 -5.96
CA ALA A 16 14.19 10.03 -5.39
C ALA A 16 13.01 10.10 -6.37
N ALA A 17 13.28 10.38 -7.65
CA ALA A 17 12.27 10.37 -8.71
C ALA A 17 11.67 8.97 -8.90
N THR A 18 12.51 7.93 -8.95
CA THR A 18 12.05 6.54 -9.07
C THR A 18 11.17 6.14 -7.88
N PHE A 19 11.60 6.47 -6.66
CA PHE A 19 10.80 6.26 -5.45
C PHE A 19 9.44 6.98 -5.51
N ALA A 20 9.42 8.25 -5.91
CA ALA A 20 8.18 9.02 -6.03
C ALA A 20 7.21 8.38 -7.04
N VAL A 21 7.72 7.96 -8.20
CA VAL A 21 6.93 7.26 -9.23
C VAL A 21 6.39 5.94 -8.70
N VAL A 22 7.24 5.11 -8.10
CA VAL A 22 6.82 3.81 -7.53
C VAL A 22 5.76 4.01 -6.46
N LEU A 23 5.95 4.96 -5.53
CA LEU A 23 4.98 5.26 -4.48
C LEU A 23 3.63 5.70 -5.06
N LEU A 24 3.63 6.58 -6.07
CA LEU A 24 2.41 7.04 -6.72
C LEU A 24 1.67 5.90 -7.44
N VAL A 25 2.41 5.02 -8.14
CA VAL A 25 1.81 3.86 -8.82
C VAL A 25 1.23 2.87 -7.82
N LEU A 26 1.95 2.58 -6.73
CA LEU A 26 1.44 1.74 -5.65
C LEU A 26 0.19 2.35 -5.02
N TYR A 27 0.18 3.68 -4.79
CA TYR A 27 -0.99 4.38 -4.24
C TYR A 27 -2.20 4.29 -5.18
N VAL A 28 -2.03 4.57 -6.47
CA VAL A 28 -3.11 4.44 -7.46
C VAL A 28 -3.60 2.99 -7.55
N GLY A 29 -2.68 2.03 -7.61
CA GLY A 29 -3.02 0.62 -7.64
C GLY A 29 -3.76 0.16 -6.39
N HIS A 30 -3.39 0.69 -5.23
CA HIS A 30 -4.12 0.45 -3.99
C HIS A 30 -5.54 0.99 -4.04
N GLN A 31 -5.72 2.25 -4.47
CA GLN A 31 -7.06 2.86 -4.55
C GLN A 31 -7.96 2.07 -5.52
N LEU A 32 -7.44 1.64 -6.66
CA LEU A 32 -8.19 0.81 -7.61
C LEU A 32 -8.45 -0.59 -7.05
N GLY A 33 -7.45 -1.20 -6.40
CA GLY A 33 -7.56 -2.53 -5.80
C GLY A 33 -8.64 -2.62 -4.73
N ASP A 34 -8.66 -1.67 -3.80
CA ASP A 34 -9.58 -1.68 -2.65
C ASP A 34 -10.98 -1.15 -2.97
N HIS A 35 -11.10 -0.18 -3.88
CA HIS A 35 -12.36 0.55 -4.08
C HIS A 35 -13.05 0.26 -5.41
N VAL A 36 -12.37 -0.36 -6.37
CA VAL A 36 -12.92 -0.65 -7.71
C VAL A 36 -12.87 -2.13 -8.05
N ALA A 37 -11.73 -2.79 -7.84
CA ALA A 37 -11.56 -4.21 -8.15
C ALA A 37 -12.12 -5.14 -7.07
N GLN A 38 -12.25 -4.65 -5.83
CA GLN A 38 -12.83 -5.38 -4.72
C GLN A 38 -14.35 -5.52 -4.88
N THR A 39 -14.86 -6.72 -4.59
CA THR A 39 -16.30 -7.03 -4.57
C THR A 39 -16.90 -6.87 -3.17
N ASP A 40 -18.22 -6.69 -3.07
CA ASP A 40 -18.93 -6.60 -1.78
C ASP A 40 -18.67 -7.82 -0.88
N ARG A 41 -18.68 -9.02 -1.46
CA ARG A 41 -18.38 -10.27 -0.73
C ARG A 41 -16.99 -10.25 -0.09
N GLN A 42 -16.00 -9.69 -0.79
CA GLN A 42 -14.65 -9.55 -0.25
C GLN A 42 -14.62 -8.47 0.84
N ALA A 43 -15.21 -7.31 0.57
CA ALA A 43 -15.27 -6.17 1.48
C ALA A 43 -15.88 -6.52 2.85
N GLU A 44 -16.99 -7.26 2.83
CA GLU A 44 -17.72 -7.68 4.03
C GLU A 44 -17.06 -8.89 4.69
N GLY A 45 -16.57 -9.83 3.89
CA GLY A 45 -16.08 -11.12 4.38
C GLY A 45 -14.62 -11.14 4.85
N LYS A 46 -13.74 -10.28 4.33
CA LYS A 46 -12.28 -10.41 4.52
C LYS A 46 -11.80 -10.27 5.96
N SER A 47 -12.58 -9.64 6.84
CA SER A 47 -12.26 -9.57 8.28
C SER A 47 -12.86 -10.71 9.12
N ALA A 48 -13.77 -11.52 8.56
CA ALA A 48 -14.48 -12.57 9.30
C ALA A 48 -13.53 -13.73 9.69
N PRO A 49 -13.78 -14.42 10.82
CA PRO A 49 -13.02 -15.62 11.19
C PRO A 49 -13.38 -16.82 10.32
N GLY A 50 -12.56 -17.87 10.40
CA GLY A 50 -12.83 -19.15 9.75
C GLY A 50 -12.57 -19.19 8.23
N ARG A 51 -12.85 -20.34 7.63
CA ARG A 51 -12.50 -20.63 6.22
C ARG A 51 -13.12 -19.65 5.23
N GLY A 52 -14.38 -19.24 5.46
CA GLY A 52 -15.08 -18.29 4.59
C GLY A 52 -14.40 -16.92 4.56
N GLY A 53 -14.01 -16.39 5.73
CA GLY A 53 -13.31 -15.11 5.80
C GLY A 53 -11.90 -15.15 5.21
N TRP A 54 -11.18 -16.27 5.39
CA TRP A 54 -9.88 -16.47 4.73
C TRP A 54 -10.00 -16.61 3.21
N ALA A 55 -11.06 -17.24 2.70
CA ALA A 55 -11.31 -17.30 1.27
C ALA A 55 -11.64 -15.92 0.68
N ALA A 56 -12.44 -15.11 1.38
CA ALA A 56 -12.72 -13.72 0.99
C ALA A 56 -11.44 -12.88 0.99
N MET A 57 -10.60 -13.00 2.02
CA MET A 57 -9.29 -12.35 2.09
C MET A 57 -8.37 -12.78 0.95
N ALA A 58 -8.25 -14.08 0.68
CA ALA A 58 -7.39 -14.58 -0.39
C ALA A 58 -7.84 -14.07 -1.77
N GLY A 59 -9.15 -14.06 -2.03
CA GLY A 59 -9.69 -13.47 -3.26
C GLY A 59 -9.41 -11.98 -3.37
N HIS A 60 -9.55 -11.24 -2.27
CA HIS A 60 -9.21 -9.81 -2.21
C HIS A 60 -7.74 -9.57 -2.54
N LEU A 61 -6.83 -10.22 -1.80
CA LEU A 61 -5.39 -10.09 -2.01
C LEU A 61 -4.97 -10.44 -3.43
N ALA A 62 -5.56 -11.49 -4.03
CA ALA A 62 -5.27 -11.86 -5.40
C ALA A 62 -5.65 -10.77 -6.40
N GLY A 63 -6.87 -10.22 -6.32
CA GLY A 63 -7.34 -9.14 -7.19
C GLY A 63 -6.59 -7.82 -6.97
N TYR A 64 -6.37 -7.47 -5.70
CA TYR A 64 -5.59 -6.30 -5.30
C TYR A 64 -4.16 -6.37 -5.85
N HIS A 65 -3.44 -7.47 -5.61
CA HIS A 65 -2.05 -7.58 -6.05
C HIS A 65 -1.91 -7.75 -7.55
N LEU A 66 -2.89 -8.35 -8.23
CA LEU A 66 -2.93 -8.34 -9.69
C LEU A 66 -3.01 -6.90 -10.22
N THR A 67 -3.91 -6.09 -9.65
CA THR A 67 -4.09 -4.67 -10.02
C THR A 67 -2.80 -3.87 -9.80
N VAL A 68 -2.22 -3.96 -8.61
CA VAL A 68 -0.97 -3.26 -8.26
C VAL A 68 0.20 -3.71 -9.14
N THR A 69 0.35 -5.02 -9.35
CA THR A 69 1.47 -5.57 -10.12
C THR A 69 1.39 -5.17 -11.59
N VAL A 70 0.20 -5.20 -12.19
CA VAL A 70 0.02 -4.77 -13.59
C VAL A 70 0.41 -3.30 -13.76
N LEU A 71 -0.02 -2.41 -12.86
CA LEU A 71 0.31 -0.99 -12.93
C LEU A 71 1.80 -0.73 -12.70
N LEU A 72 2.41 -1.43 -11.73
CA LEU A 72 3.83 -1.31 -11.44
C LEU A 72 4.68 -1.76 -12.62
N ILE A 73 4.40 -2.93 -13.20
CA ILE A 73 5.14 -3.47 -14.34
C ILE A 73 4.95 -2.56 -15.57
N ALA A 74 3.72 -2.15 -15.87
CA ALA A 74 3.44 -1.27 -17.00
C ALA A 74 4.19 0.07 -16.87
N THR A 75 4.14 0.69 -15.69
CA THR A 75 4.83 1.98 -15.45
C THR A 75 6.35 1.81 -15.49
N THR A 76 6.88 0.74 -14.91
CA THR A 76 8.31 0.40 -14.95
C THR A 76 8.80 0.24 -16.38
N ALA A 77 8.04 -0.47 -17.22
CA ALA A 77 8.39 -0.67 -18.62
C ALA A 77 8.29 0.63 -19.44
N LEU A 78 7.24 1.43 -19.25
CA LEU A 78 7.02 2.68 -20.00
C LEU A 78 8.03 3.78 -19.65
N LEU A 79 8.50 3.82 -18.42
CA LEU A 79 9.45 4.83 -17.93
C LEU A 79 10.88 4.29 -17.83
N GLU A 80 11.12 3.04 -18.25
CA GLU A 80 12.41 2.36 -18.18
C GLU A 80 13.06 2.43 -16.79
N LEU A 81 12.25 2.28 -15.73
CA LEU A 81 12.74 2.41 -14.36
C LEU A 81 13.72 1.27 -14.05
N PRO A 82 14.89 1.56 -13.45
CA PRO A 82 15.93 0.57 -13.20
C PRO A 82 15.64 -0.26 -11.93
N LEU A 83 14.48 -0.93 -11.89
CA LEU A 83 14.05 -1.72 -10.74
C LEU A 83 14.53 -3.18 -10.86
N SER A 84 15.04 -3.71 -9.75
CA SER A 84 15.42 -5.13 -9.70
C SER A 84 14.18 -6.02 -9.49
N PRO A 85 14.15 -7.24 -10.06
CA PRO A 85 13.07 -8.20 -9.76
C PRO A 85 12.99 -8.55 -8.27
N TRP A 86 14.12 -8.53 -7.56
CA TRP A 86 14.19 -8.84 -6.13
C TRP A 86 13.58 -7.72 -5.27
N GLY A 87 13.83 -6.46 -5.61
CA GLY A 87 13.20 -5.31 -4.97
C GLY A 87 11.69 -5.30 -5.19
N ILE A 88 11.24 -5.55 -6.42
CA ILE A 88 9.82 -5.72 -6.75
C ILE A 88 9.20 -6.82 -5.88
N ALA A 89 9.82 -8.01 -5.83
CA ALA A 89 9.32 -9.11 -5.01
C ALA A 89 9.27 -8.78 -3.52
N ALA A 90 10.33 -8.14 -2.98
CA ALA A 90 10.40 -7.76 -1.58
C ALA A 90 9.30 -6.75 -1.18
N GLY A 91 9.11 -5.70 -1.99
CA GLY A 91 8.08 -4.69 -1.71
C GLY A 91 6.65 -5.23 -1.85
N LEU A 92 6.39 -6.06 -2.87
CA LEU A 92 5.08 -6.69 -3.05
C LEU A 92 4.78 -7.72 -1.96
N ALA A 93 5.77 -8.51 -1.53
CA ALA A 93 5.59 -9.44 -0.40
C ALA A 93 5.31 -8.70 0.92
N PHE A 94 6.02 -7.59 1.17
CA PHE A 94 5.75 -6.73 2.33
C PHE A 94 4.33 -6.14 2.27
N SER A 95 3.92 -5.63 1.10
CA SER A 95 2.57 -5.12 0.89
C SER A 95 1.53 -6.22 1.15
N ALA A 96 1.69 -7.42 0.59
CA ALA A 96 0.75 -8.52 0.79
C ALA A 96 0.58 -8.93 2.25
N GLY A 97 1.70 -9.05 2.98
CA GLY A 97 1.67 -9.39 4.40
C GLY A 97 0.99 -8.32 5.24
N THR A 98 1.34 -7.06 5.04
CA THR A 98 0.74 -5.94 5.79
C THR A 98 -0.73 -5.73 5.44
N HIS A 99 -1.10 -5.82 4.16
CA HIS A 99 -2.49 -5.73 3.68
C HIS A 99 -3.36 -6.81 4.32
N ALA A 100 -2.89 -8.07 4.28
CA ALA A 100 -3.59 -9.21 4.88
C ALA A 100 -3.83 -9.04 6.39
N ILE A 101 -2.90 -8.41 7.11
CA ILE A 101 -2.99 -8.15 8.54
C ILE A 101 -3.95 -6.98 8.82
N LEU A 102 -3.77 -5.85 8.13
CA LEU A 102 -4.57 -4.63 8.35
C LEU A 102 -6.05 -4.87 8.01
N ASP A 103 -6.33 -5.59 6.93
CA ASP A 103 -7.71 -5.94 6.52
C ASP A 103 -8.44 -6.85 7.51
N ARG A 104 -7.74 -7.39 8.53
CA ARG A 104 -8.41 -8.03 9.67
C ARG A 104 -9.10 -7.04 10.60
N ARG A 105 -8.90 -5.73 10.40
CA ARG A 105 -9.50 -4.57 11.08
C ARG A 105 -9.22 -4.45 12.58
N TRP A 106 -8.98 -5.56 13.29
CA TRP A 106 -8.62 -5.53 14.71
C TRP A 106 -7.31 -4.78 14.98
N PRO A 107 -6.25 -4.85 14.12
CA PRO A 107 -5.03 -4.08 14.38
C PRO A 107 -5.27 -2.58 14.29
N VAL A 108 -6.01 -2.14 13.26
CA VAL A 108 -6.40 -0.73 13.07
C VAL A 108 -7.17 -0.22 14.28
N ARG A 109 -8.15 -1.00 14.76
CA ARG A 109 -8.93 -0.66 15.96
C ARG A 109 -8.05 -0.60 17.21
N ALA A 110 -7.11 -1.52 17.37
CA ALA A 110 -6.19 -1.54 18.50
C ALA A 110 -5.28 -0.29 18.49
N ILE A 111 -4.74 0.08 17.32
CA ILE A 111 -3.93 1.30 17.14
C ILE A 111 -4.75 2.52 17.54
N LEU A 112 -5.96 2.71 17.00
CA LEU A 112 -6.80 3.85 17.34
C LEU A 112 -7.14 3.93 18.84
N ARG A 113 -7.36 2.79 19.50
CA ARG A 113 -7.57 2.77 20.96
C ARG A 113 -6.29 3.15 21.71
N ALA A 114 -5.15 2.61 21.31
CA ALA A 114 -3.86 2.86 21.93
C ALA A 114 -3.38 4.32 21.76
N THR A 115 -3.73 4.96 20.65
CA THR A 115 -3.38 6.37 20.38
C THR A 115 -4.45 7.37 20.88
N GLY A 116 -5.40 6.93 21.71
CA GLY A 116 -6.36 7.83 22.37
C GLY A 116 -7.57 8.22 21.51
N SER A 117 -7.87 7.49 20.44
CA SER A 117 -8.99 7.73 19.52
C SER A 117 -10.07 6.60 19.51
N PRO A 118 -10.51 6.07 20.66
CA PRO A 118 -11.48 4.95 20.69
C PRO A 118 -12.83 5.30 20.07
N ARG A 119 -13.30 6.55 20.23
CA ARG A 119 -14.56 7.03 19.63
C ARG A 119 -14.48 7.09 18.11
N PHE A 120 -13.32 7.46 17.56
CA PHE A 120 -13.11 7.49 16.11
C PHE A 120 -13.18 6.07 15.51
N ALA A 121 -12.72 5.06 16.24
CA ALA A 121 -12.84 3.66 15.83
C ALA A 121 -14.29 3.13 15.78
N GLU A 122 -15.26 3.86 16.34
CA GLU A 122 -16.68 3.52 16.35
C GLU A 122 -17.51 4.42 15.43
N LEU A 123 -16.92 5.51 14.91
CA LEU A 123 -17.58 6.49 14.06
C LEU A 123 -17.83 5.94 12.65
N THR A 124 -19.06 6.05 12.17
CA THR A 124 -19.48 5.65 10.81
C THR A 124 -19.96 6.83 9.93
N THR A 125 -20.26 8.00 10.53
CA THR A 125 -20.75 9.20 9.85
C THR A 125 -20.27 10.48 10.56
N PRO A 126 -19.99 11.60 9.85
CA PRO A 126 -20.00 11.77 8.39
C PRO A 126 -18.83 11.06 7.70
N VAL A 127 -17.84 10.58 8.47
CA VAL A 127 -16.70 9.81 8.00
C VAL A 127 -16.63 8.50 8.78
N CYS A 128 -16.35 7.40 8.10
CA CYS A 128 -16.06 6.12 8.75
C CYS A 128 -14.61 6.13 9.27
N GLY A 129 -14.43 6.20 10.59
CA GLY A 129 -13.10 6.38 11.18
C GLY A 129 -12.20 5.15 11.04
N MET A 130 -12.80 3.94 11.10
CA MET A 130 -12.08 2.70 10.81
C MET A 130 -11.55 2.67 9.38
N TYR A 131 -12.37 3.07 8.40
CA TYR A 131 -11.96 3.13 7.00
C TYR A 131 -10.86 4.16 6.77
N ALA A 132 -11.00 5.38 7.32
CA ALA A 132 -9.99 6.42 7.15
C ALA A 132 -8.64 6.01 7.75
N ALA A 133 -8.63 5.42 8.95
CA ALA A 133 -7.41 4.95 9.59
C ALA A 133 -6.79 3.75 8.86
N ASP A 134 -7.62 2.84 8.36
CA ASP A 134 -7.19 1.69 7.56
C ASP A 134 -6.45 2.14 6.29
N GLN A 135 -7.04 3.07 5.52
CA GLN A 135 -6.41 3.60 4.31
C GLN A 135 -5.09 4.36 4.60
N ALA A 136 -5.02 5.08 5.71
CA ALA A 136 -3.79 5.77 6.12
C ALA A 136 -2.67 4.80 6.50
N LEU A 137 -2.99 3.70 7.19
CA LEU A 137 -2.02 2.66 7.56
C LEU A 137 -1.54 1.87 6.33
N HIS A 138 -2.42 1.61 5.37
CA HIS A 138 -1.99 1.03 4.11
C HIS A 138 -1.08 1.97 3.33
N LEU A 139 -1.35 3.28 3.28
CA LEU A 139 -0.44 4.25 2.64
C LEU A 139 0.96 4.24 3.29
N LEU A 140 1.05 4.10 4.62
CA LEU A 140 2.32 3.90 5.31
C LEU A 140 3.02 2.61 4.86
N ALA A 141 2.27 1.50 4.72
CA ALA A 141 2.82 0.26 4.20
C ALA A 141 3.32 0.40 2.75
N LEU A 142 2.60 1.12 1.89
CA LEU A 142 3.02 1.41 0.51
C LEU A 142 4.31 2.24 0.46
N LEU A 143 4.48 3.19 1.37
CA LEU A 143 5.73 3.94 1.51
C LEU A 143 6.91 3.00 1.79
N VAL A 144 6.75 2.05 2.72
CA VAL A 144 7.78 1.06 3.02
C VAL A 144 8.01 0.11 1.84
N SER A 145 6.94 -0.35 1.17
CA SER A 145 7.05 -1.16 -0.04
C SER A 145 7.82 -0.43 -1.15
N ALA A 146 7.55 0.86 -1.39
CA ALA A 146 8.27 1.64 -2.38
C ALA A 146 9.75 1.80 -2.02
N LEU A 147 10.09 1.97 -0.74
CA LEU A 147 11.48 1.98 -0.28
C LEU A 147 12.17 0.63 -0.56
N LEU A 148 11.52 -0.49 -0.26
CA LEU A 148 12.08 -1.83 -0.53
C LEU A 148 12.28 -2.07 -2.03
N ILE A 149 11.35 -1.63 -2.87
CA ILE A 149 11.44 -1.77 -4.34
C ILE A 149 12.64 -1.02 -4.91
N VAL A 150 12.93 0.17 -4.38
CA VAL A 150 14.01 1.02 -4.91
C VAL A 150 15.36 0.74 -4.26
N ALA A 151 15.39 0.21 -3.03
CA ALA A 151 16.63 0.01 -2.27
C ALA A 151 17.30 -1.36 -2.48
N ILE A 152 16.59 -2.35 -3.03
CA ILE A 152 17.08 -3.73 -3.24
C ILE A 152 17.27 -3.99 -4.73
#